data_AF-A0AAD1T193-F1
#
_entry.id   AF-A0AAD1T193-F1
#
_cell.length_a   1.000
_cell.length_b   1.000
_cell.length_c   1.000
_cell.angle_alpha   90.00
_cell.angle_beta   90.00
_cell.angle_gamma   90.00
#
_symmetry.space_group_name_H-M   'P 1'
#
loop_
_entity.id
_entity.type
_entity.pdbx_description
1 polymer ?
#
loop_
_entity_poly.entity_id
_entity_poly.type
_entity_poly.pdbx_seq_one_letter_code
_entity_poly.pdbx_strand_id
1 'polypeptide(L)'
;IKKERSRKIDTLTAAIHVAETEHKQDPTSDNFQTLTALRIELRSLLAVKAYRSVQLTRSTFYAQGNKSGKLLAKALKTKQQRSFIDKVTDGTGKACNTTDDIAKAFNAFYSNLYNLAPPNGQLHNLREYVAAQLPRTIPAADSHTLDEPFTQ
;
A
#
# COMPACT_ATOMS: atom_id res chain seq x y z
N ILE A 1 24.66 -23.95 -12.63
CA ILE A 1 23.21 -24.24 -12.85
C ILE A 1 22.59 -23.65 -14.14
N LYS A 2 22.38 -22.33 -14.33
CA LYS A 2 21.71 -21.79 -15.55
C LYS A 2 22.53 -22.05 -16.83
N LYS A 3 23.84 -21.86 -16.75
CA LYS A 3 24.81 -22.08 -17.84
C LYS A 3 24.98 -23.58 -18.18
N GLU A 4 24.89 -24.47 -17.20
CA GLU A 4 24.90 -25.93 -17.45
C GLU A 4 23.62 -26.37 -18.16
N ARG A 5 22.44 -25.86 -17.77
CA ARG A 5 21.18 -26.22 -18.46
C ARG A 5 21.12 -25.72 -19.89
N SER A 6 21.64 -24.52 -20.19
CA SER A 6 21.72 -24.05 -21.57
C SER A 6 22.63 -24.95 -22.40
N ARG A 7 23.82 -25.26 -21.89
CA ARG A 7 24.74 -26.21 -22.53
C ARG A 7 24.07 -27.57 -22.77
N LYS A 8 23.31 -28.08 -21.80
CA LYS A 8 22.59 -29.36 -21.93
C LYS A 8 21.53 -29.31 -23.03
N ILE A 9 20.81 -28.20 -23.17
CA ILE A 9 19.87 -27.99 -24.27
C ILE A 9 20.61 -27.98 -25.61
N ASP A 10 21.71 -27.22 -25.70
CA ASP A 10 22.50 -27.10 -26.92
C ASP A 10 23.07 -28.46 -27.37
N THR A 11 23.57 -29.26 -26.42
CA THR A 11 24.04 -30.63 -26.69
C THR A 11 22.93 -31.57 -27.13
N LEU A 12 21.74 -31.48 -26.50
CA LEU A 12 20.58 -32.29 -26.87
C LEU A 12 20.06 -31.92 -28.26
N THR A 13 20.06 -30.64 -28.62
CA THR A 13 19.67 -30.19 -29.96
C THR A 13 20.63 -30.69 -31.03
N ALA A 14 21.93 -30.68 -30.76
CA ALA A 14 22.93 -31.25 -31.68
C ALA A 14 22.77 -32.77 -31.82
N ALA A 15 22.55 -33.49 -30.70
CA ALA A 15 22.32 -34.93 -30.71
C ALA A 15 21.04 -35.33 -31.47
N ILE A 16 19.95 -34.56 -31.32
CA ILE A 16 18.73 -34.75 -32.09
C ILE A 16 18.99 -34.57 -33.59
N HIS A 17 19.75 -33.54 -33.98
CA HIS A 17 20.07 -33.32 -35.40
C HIS A 17 20.82 -34.52 -36.00
N VAL A 18 21.78 -35.10 -35.27
CA VAL A 18 22.50 -36.30 -35.71
C VAL A 18 21.56 -37.52 -35.79
N ALA A 19 20.78 -37.77 -34.74
CA ALA A 19 19.81 -38.88 -34.73
C ALA A 19 18.73 -38.74 -35.82
N GLU A 20 18.34 -37.52 -36.19
CA GLU A 20 17.44 -37.27 -37.32
C GLU A 20 18.08 -37.59 -38.66
N THR A 21 19.38 -37.34 -38.82
CA THR A 21 20.09 -37.73 -40.05
C THR A 21 20.26 -39.24 -40.15
N GLU A 22 20.58 -39.92 -39.05
CA GLU A 22 20.71 -41.38 -38.98
C GLU A 22 19.37 -42.07 -39.23
N HIS A 23 18.29 -41.59 -38.62
CA HIS A 23 16.95 -42.14 -38.84
C HIS A 23 16.44 -41.91 -40.28
N LYS A 24 16.85 -40.83 -40.94
CA LYS A 24 16.54 -40.59 -42.37
C LYS A 24 17.28 -41.53 -43.30
N GLN A 25 18.50 -41.93 -42.95
CA GLN A 25 19.30 -42.88 -43.73
C GLN A 25 18.77 -44.30 -43.52
N ASP A 26 18.57 -44.68 -42.26
CA ASP A 26 18.11 -46.00 -41.85
C ASP A 26 16.90 -45.90 -40.89
N PRO A 27 15.67 -46.03 -41.41
CA PRO A 27 14.44 -45.92 -40.63
C PRO A 27 14.16 -47.22 -39.84
N THR A 28 15.05 -47.59 -38.93
CA THR A 28 14.88 -48.70 -38.01
C THR A 28 14.09 -48.30 -36.77
N SER A 29 13.43 -49.27 -36.12
CA SER A 29 12.69 -49.06 -34.87
C SER A 29 13.59 -48.51 -33.76
N ASP A 30 14.83 -48.98 -33.67
CA ASP A 30 15.78 -48.51 -32.65
C ASP A 30 16.14 -47.04 -32.84
N ASN A 31 16.44 -46.61 -34.08
CA ASN A 31 16.71 -45.21 -34.42
C ASN A 31 15.52 -44.30 -34.13
N PHE A 32 14.29 -44.81 -34.31
CA PHE A 32 13.08 -44.06 -33.95
C PHE A 32 12.93 -43.90 -32.44
N GLN A 33 13.21 -44.95 -31.67
CA GLN A 33 13.12 -44.93 -30.20
C GLN A 33 14.16 -43.98 -29.59
N THR A 34 15.40 -44.01 -30.09
CA THR A 34 16.48 -43.11 -29.62
C THR A 34 16.14 -41.64 -29.91
N LEU A 35 15.68 -41.33 -31.13
CA LEU A 35 15.24 -39.99 -31.51
C LEU A 35 14.07 -39.51 -30.63
N THR A 36 13.10 -40.39 -30.38
CA THR A 36 11.94 -40.08 -29.54
C THR A 36 12.36 -39.81 -28.09
N ALA A 37 13.27 -40.61 -27.53
CA ALA A 37 13.80 -40.41 -26.18
C ALA A 37 14.51 -39.04 -26.04
N LEU A 38 15.38 -38.69 -27.01
CA LEU A 38 16.07 -37.39 -27.01
C LEU A 38 15.09 -36.21 -27.10
N ARG A 39 14.05 -36.32 -27.93
CA ARG A 39 13.00 -35.29 -28.04
C ARG A 39 12.21 -35.13 -26.74
N ILE A 40 11.89 -36.24 -26.06
CA ILE A 40 11.21 -36.21 -24.75
C ILE A 40 12.09 -35.52 -23.70
N GLU A 41 13.39 -35.84 -23.66
CA GLU A 41 14.32 -35.20 -22.73
C GLU A 41 14.40 -33.69 -22.98
N LEU A 42 14.56 -33.27 -24.24
CA LEU A 42 14.59 -31.85 -24.60
C LEU A 42 13.28 -31.14 -24.21
N ARG A 43 12.13 -31.75 -24.50
CA ARG A 43 10.81 -31.20 -24.15
C ARG A 43 10.66 -31.02 -22.64
N SER A 44 11.14 -31.98 -21.84
CA SER A 44 11.10 -31.88 -20.37
C SER A 44 11.89 -30.67 -19.86
N LEU A 45 13.09 -30.42 -20.39
CA LEU A 45 13.93 -29.28 -20.02
C LEU A 45 13.30 -27.95 -20.41
N LEU A 46 12.70 -27.88 -21.61
CA LEU A 46 12.00 -26.69 -22.08
C LEU A 46 10.74 -26.40 -21.26
N ALA A 47 9.98 -27.44 -20.89
CA ALA A 47 8.80 -27.29 -20.03
C ALA A 47 9.16 -26.69 -18.67
N VAL A 48 10.24 -27.18 -18.04
CA VAL A 48 10.74 -26.62 -16.77
C VAL A 48 11.19 -25.16 -16.94
N LYS A 49 11.83 -24.81 -18.05
CA LYS A 49 12.25 -23.43 -18.35
C LYS A 49 11.04 -22.52 -18.51
N ALA A 50 10.05 -22.93 -19.31
CA ALA A 50 8.82 -22.19 -19.55
C ALA A 50 8.03 -21.98 -18.25
N TYR A 51 7.88 -23.03 -17.44
CA TYR A 51 7.24 -22.94 -16.13
C TYR A 51 7.94 -21.90 -15.24
N ARG A 52 9.26 -21.96 -15.13
CA ARG A 52 10.03 -20.97 -14.34
C ARG A 52 9.86 -19.55 -14.85
N SER A 53 9.87 -19.33 -16.17
CA SER A 53 9.64 -17.99 -16.71
C SER A 53 8.25 -17.46 -16.37
N VAL A 54 7.21 -18.30 -16.47
CA VAL A 54 5.85 -17.92 -16.09
C VAL A 54 5.78 -17.56 -14.61
N GLN A 55 6.38 -18.37 -13.74
CA GLN A 55 6.38 -18.10 -12.30
C GLN A 55 7.15 -16.83 -11.94
N LEU A 56 8.29 -16.59 -12.58
CA LEU A 56 9.07 -15.38 -12.36
C LEU A 56 8.30 -14.15 -12.80
N THR A 57 7.70 -14.16 -13.99
CA THR A 57 6.89 -13.05 -14.51
C THR A 57 5.68 -12.77 -13.61
N ARG A 58 5.01 -13.81 -13.10
CA ARG A 58 3.91 -13.65 -12.13
C ARG A 58 4.41 -13.00 -10.84
N SER A 59 5.52 -13.51 -10.28
CA SER A 59 6.11 -12.96 -9.06
C SER A 59 6.49 -11.49 -9.21
N THR A 60 7.17 -11.13 -10.30
CA THR A 60 7.53 -9.73 -10.57
C THR A 60 6.30 -8.86 -10.77
N PHE A 61 5.28 -9.34 -11.50
CA PHE A 61 4.02 -8.62 -11.68
C PHE A 61 3.29 -8.37 -10.35
N TYR A 62 3.18 -9.35 -9.45
CA TYR A 62 2.51 -9.13 -8.16
C TYR A 62 3.32 -8.26 -7.19
N ALA A 63 4.64 -8.33 -7.27
CA ALA A 63 5.54 -7.47 -6.50
C ALA A 63 5.52 -6.01 -6.99
N GLN A 64 5.47 -5.80 -8.32
CA GLN A 64 5.72 -4.49 -8.93
C GLN A 64 4.52 -3.86 -9.64
N GLY A 65 3.51 -4.63 -10.03
CA GLY A 65 2.44 -4.21 -10.94
C GLY A 65 1.60 -3.07 -10.38
N ASN A 66 1.03 -3.22 -9.18
CA ASN A 66 0.20 -2.16 -8.57
C ASN A 66 0.82 -1.57 -7.30
N LYS A 67 2.01 -0.97 -7.44
CA LYS A 67 2.65 -0.25 -6.31
C LYS A 67 1.88 1.02 -5.94
N SER A 68 1.45 1.80 -6.93
CA SER A 68 0.71 3.04 -6.72
C SER A 68 -0.60 2.81 -5.97
N GLY A 69 -1.40 1.81 -6.36
CA GLY A 69 -2.63 1.46 -5.68
C GLY A 69 -2.40 0.93 -4.25
N LYS A 70 -1.34 0.13 -4.02
CA LYS A 70 -0.97 -0.30 -2.65
C LYS A 70 -0.57 0.88 -1.77
N LEU A 71 0.23 1.81 -2.30
CA LEU A 71 0.65 3.01 -1.59
C LEU A 71 -0.54 3.92 -1.30
N LEU A 72 -1.44 4.12 -2.27
CA LEU A 72 -2.67 4.88 -2.09
C LEU A 72 -3.57 4.24 -1.03
N ALA A 73 -3.81 2.93 -1.10
CA ALA A 73 -4.61 2.22 -0.11
C ALA A 73 -4.01 2.35 1.30
N LYS A 74 -2.68 2.25 1.44
CA LYS A 74 -1.98 2.49 2.71
C LYS A 74 -2.16 3.94 3.19
N ALA A 75 -2.00 4.91 2.30
CA ALA A 75 -2.17 6.32 2.63
C ALA A 75 -3.62 6.62 3.08
N LEU A 76 -4.61 6.09 2.37
CA LEU A 76 -6.03 6.22 2.71
C LEU A 76 -6.35 5.58 4.05
N LYS A 77 -5.84 4.36 4.32
CA LYS A 77 -6.02 3.69 5.61
C LYS A 77 -5.42 4.50 6.76
N THR A 78 -4.19 4.99 6.60
CA THR A 78 -3.55 5.85 7.61
C THR A 78 -4.32 7.15 7.82
N LYS A 79 -4.79 7.79 6.74
CA LYS A 79 -5.60 9.01 6.82
C LYS A 79 -6.89 8.74 7.59
N GLN A 80 -7.61 7.68 7.25
CA GLN A 80 -8.84 7.27 7.91
C GLN A 80 -8.63 6.99 9.40
N GLN A 81 -7.58 6.25 9.76
CA GLN A 81 -7.25 5.95 11.16
C GLN A 81 -6.91 7.19 11.98
N ARG A 82 -6.24 8.18 11.38
CA ARG A 82 -5.92 9.45 12.06
C ARG A 82 -7.13 10.36 12.25
N SER A 83 -8.08 10.34 11.31
CA SER A 83 -9.28 11.18 11.37
C SER A 83 -10.45 10.53 12.11
N PHE A 84 -10.43 9.20 12.26
CA PHE A 84 -11.53 8.46 12.87
C PHE A 84 -11.43 8.49 14.39
N ILE A 85 -12.51 8.95 15.02
CA ILE A 85 -12.65 8.96 16.47
C ILE A 85 -13.43 7.70 16.85
N ASP A 86 -12.72 6.71 17.40
CA ASP A 86 -13.27 5.38 17.69
C ASP A 86 -14.15 5.38 18.95
N LYS A 87 -13.82 6.24 19.92
CA LYS A 87 -14.53 6.33 21.20
C LYS A 87 -14.35 7.71 21.84
N VAL A 88 -15.44 8.22 22.40
CA VAL A 88 -15.46 9.43 23.23
C VAL A 88 -16.18 9.14 24.54
N THR A 89 -15.75 9.77 25.63
CA THR A 89 -16.47 9.74 26.91
C THR A 89 -17.40 10.93 27.00
N ASP A 90 -18.67 10.66 27.25
CA ASP A 90 -19.67 11.70 27.51
C ASP A 90 -19.45 12.36 28.89
N GLY A 91 -20.09 13.50 29.16
CA GLY A 91 -20.01 14.24 30.43
C GLY A 91 -20.48 13.44 31.66
N THR A 92 -21.21 12.34 31.43
CA THR A 92 -21.64 11.38 32.44
C THR A 92 -20.61 10.26 32.72
N GLY A 93 -19.49 10.24 31.99
CA GLY A 93 -18.47 9.20 32.06
C GLY A 93 -18.78 7.95 31.22
N LYS A 94 -19.90 7.93 30.48
CA LYS A 94 -20.26 6.81 29.59
C LYS A 94 -19.42 6.82 28.31
N ALA A 95 -18.96 5.64 27.91
CA ALA A 95 -18.29 5.42 26.63
C ALA A 95 -19.28 5.43 25.45
N CYS A 96 -19.08 6.35 24.52
CA CYS A 96 -19.82 6.44 23.26
C CYS A 96 -18.92 6.00 22.09
N ASN A 97 -19.36 4.98 21.35
CA ASN A 97 -18.63 4.42 20.22
C ASN A 97 -19.40 4.59 18.89
N THR A 98 -20.68 4.93 18.95
CA THR A 98 -21.52 5.17 17.76
C THR A 98 -21.30 6.60 17.26
N THR A 99 -21.28 6.80 15.94
CA THR A 99 -21.11 8.15 15.34
C THR A 99 -22.13 9.16 15.86
N ASP A 100 -23.40 8.77 16.02
CA ASP A 100 -24.46 9.64 16.52
C ASP A 100 -24.25 10.02 18.00
N ASP A 101 -23.87 9.05 18.82
CA ASP A 101 -23.60 9.26 20.25
C ASP A 101 -22.36 10.13 20.46
N ILE A 102 -21.32 9.94 19.64
CA ILE A 102 -20.10 10.75 19.65
C ILE A 102 -20.44 12.20 19.25
N ALA A 103 -21.23 12.40 18.19
CA ALA A 103 -21.64 13.73 17.76
C ALA A 103 -22.45 14.46 18.84
N LYS A 104 -23.37 13.76 19.52
CA LYS A 104 -24.14 14.29 20.65
C LYS A 104 -23.23 14.66 21.83
N ALA A 105 -22.27 13.81 22.18
CA ALA A 105 -21.31 14.09 23.25
C ALA A 105 -20.47 15.33 22.95
N PHE A 106 -19.97 15.48 21.72
CA PHE A 106 -19.25 16.69 21.30
C PHE A 106 -20.14 17.95 21.36
N ASN A 107 -21.38 17.86 20.87
CA ASN A 107 -22.32 18.97 20.91
C ASN A 107 -22.61 19.41 22.35
N ALA A 108 -22.92 18.47 23.24
CA ALA A 108 -23.17 18.77 24.65
C ALA A 108 -21.95 19.38 25.33
N PHE A 109 -20.75 18.84 25.09
CA PHE A 109 -19.50 19.36 25.65
C PHE A 109 -19.24 20.80 25.23
N TYR A 110 -19.27 21.10 23.92
CA TYR A 110 -19.00 22.45 23.43
C TYR A 110 -20.13 23.43 23.76
N SER A 111 -21.39 22.98 23.74
CA SER A 111 -22.51 23.80 24.21
C SER A 111 -22.29 24.24 25.66
N ASN A 112 -21.85 23.33 26.54
CA ASN A 112 -21.55 23.67 27.92
C ASN A 112 -20.30 24.56 28.06
N LEU A 113 -19.24 24.27 27.29
CA LEU A 113 -17.97 25.02 27.34
C LEU A 113 -18.17 26.49 26.92
N TYR A 114 -18.99 26.72 25.91
CA TYR A 114 -19.26 28.06 25.36
C TYR A 114 -20.57 28.67 25.87
N ASN A 115 -21.26 28.03 26.81
CA ASN A 115 -22.39 28.63 27.53
C ASN A 115 -21.89 29.66 28.55
N LEU A 116 -21.25 30.70 28.04
CA LEU A 116 -20.72 31.78 28.85
C LEU A 116 -21.88 32.74 29.18
N ALA A 117 -22.10 32.98 30.46
CA ALA A 117 -23.08 33.97 30.89
C ALA A 117 -22.63 35.37 30.41
N PRO A 118 -23.49 36.13 29.70
CA PRO A 118 -23.16 37.52 29.42
C PRO A 118 -23.09 38.27 30.75
N PRO A 119 -22.00 39.03 31.04
CA PRO A 119 -21.82 39.72 32.31
C PRO A 119 -22.98 40.69 32.64
N ASN A 120 -23.72 41.13 31.62
CA ASN A 120 -24.77 42.14 31.74
C ASN A 120 -26.14 41.68 31.20
N GLY A 121 -26.35 40.38 30.95
CA GLY A 121 -27.67 39.84 30.57
C GLY A 121 -28.18 40.13 29.15
N GLN A 122 -27.48 40.93 28.32
CA GLN A 122 -27.85 41.17 26.93
C GLN A 122 -26.68 40.86 25.97
N LEU A 123 -26.86 39.81 25.16
CA LEU A 123 -26.01 39.50 24.01
C LEU A 123 -26.48 40.33 22.81
N HIS A 124 -26.05 41.59 22.70
CA HIS A 124 -26.40 42.37 21.51
C HIS A 124 -25.60 41.91 20.29
N ASN A 125 -24.35 41.43 20.45
CA ASN A 125 -23.54 40.87 19.36
C ASN A 125 -22.50 39.86 19.88
N LEU A 126 -22.61 38.58 19.47
CA LEU A 126 -21.66 37.50 19.82
C LEU A 126 -20.21 37.86 19.45
N ARG A 127 -20.03 38.58 18.33
CA ARG A 127 -18.72 39.00 17.81
C ARG A 127 -17.97 39.94 18.74
N GLU A 128 -18.69 40.82 19.43
CA GLU A 128 -18.14 41.81 20.35
C GLU A 128 -17.78 41.16 21.70
N TYR A 129 -18.60 40.20 22.13
CA TYR A 129 -18.36 39.38 23.32
C TYR A 129 -17.11 38.50 23.19
N VAL A 130 -16.95 37.82 22.04
CA VAL A 130 -15.78 36.99 21.74
C VAL A 130 -14.49 37.84 21.71
N ALA A 131 -14.56 39.06 21.19
CA ALA A 131 -13.43 39.99 21.21
C ALA A 131 -13.06 40.49 22.62
N ALA A 132 -14.01 40.52 23.56
CA ALA A 132 -13.80 40.97 24.93
C ALA A 132 -13.26 39.87 25.87
N GLN A 133 -13.59 38.60 25.62
CA GLN A 133 -13.29 37.47 26.52
C GLN A 133 -12.14 36.55 26.06
N LEU A 134 -11.75 36.58 24.78
CA LEU A 134 -10.52 35.94 24.37
C LEU A 134 -9.34 36.68 25.03
N PRO A 135 -8.31 35.98 25.54
CA PRO A 135 -7.11 36.64 26.03
C PRO A 135 -6.62 37.55 24.91
N ARG A 136 -6.59 38.86 25.19
CA ARG A 136 -6.14 39.89 24.26
C ARG A 136 -4.87 39.35 23.61
N THR A 137 -4.84 39.41 22.28
CA THR A 137 -3.68 39.08 21.47
C THR A 137 -2.41 39.54 22.17
N ILE A 138 -1.39 38.67 22.11
CA ILE A 138 -0.02 38.86 22.58
C ILE A 138 0.33 40.37 22.61
N PRO A 139 0.80 40.93 23.75
CA PRO A 139 1.12 42.35 23.85
C PRO A 139 1.98 42.78 22.67
N ALA A 140 1.74 43.97 22.09
CA ALA A 140 2.45 44.42 20.88
C ALA A 140 4.00 44.39 21.01
N ALA A 141 4.52 44.34 22.24
CA ALA A 141 5.94 44.13 22.54
C ALA A 141 6.46 42.75 22.10
N ASP A 142 5.65 41.70 22.24
CA ASP A 142 6.03 40.29 22.00
C ASP A 142 5.66 39.83 20.57
N SER A 143 5.07 40.71 19.75
CA SER A 143 4.83 40.45 18.33
C SER A 143 6.14 40.32 17.55
N HIS A 144 7.14 41.13 17.88
CA HIS A 144 8.39 41.19 17.15
C HIS A 144 9.29 39.97 17.39
N THR A 145 9.19 39.33 18.55
CA THR A 145 9.99 38.14 18.92
C THR A 145 9.54 36.86 18.20
N LEU A 146 8.35 36.85 17.61
CA LEU A 146 7.83 35.71 16.84
C LEU A 146 8.29 35.71 15.38
N ASP A 147 8.65 36.87 14.84
CA ASP A 147 9.13 37.04 13.47
C ASP A 147 10.66 36.89 13.36
N GLU A 148 11.37 36.83 14.49
CA GLU A 148 12.81 36.60 14.50
C GLU A 148 13.13 35.11 14.28
N PRO A 149 14.10 34.77 13.41
CA PRO A 149 14.49 33.40 13.19
C PRO A 149 15.15 32.81 14.45
N PHE A 150 14.72 31.62 14.86
CA PHE A 150 15.20 30.88 16.04
C PHE A 150 16.69 30.48 16.03
N THR A 151 17.48 30.99 15.09
CA THR A 151 18.89 30.65 14.93
C THR A 151 19.78 31.55 15.79
N GLN A 152 20.34 30.97 16.87
CA GLN A 152 21.69 31.27 17.33
C GLN A 152 22.63 30.16 16.90
#